data_AF-A0A7W7HVF4-F1
#
_entry.id   AF-A0A7W7HVF4-F1
#
_cell.length_a   1.000
_cell.length_b   1.000
_cell.length_c   1.000
_cell.angle_alpha   90.00
_cell.angle_beta   90.00
_cell.angle_gamma   90.00
#
_symmetry.space_group_name_H-M   'P 1'
#
loop_
_entity.id
_entity.type
_entity.pdbx_description
1 polymer ?
#
loop_
_entity_poly.entity_id
_entity_poly.type
_entity_poly.pdbx_seq_one_letter_code
_entity_poly.pdbx_strand_id
1 'polypeptide(L)'
;MTAASDVGHDSSRTTVVEPNASPLQQPIQTRRMCAWCEGPIPTRARRDSVCCSTRCRQARHRFGRAAGKPVAETDGRPLRLAYADPPYPGTARLYRGHRDYAGEVDHAALIRRLSTYDGWALSTSAAALPAVLALCPPGIRVAAWHRGERPNVSRWPLNAWEPVIYSGGRPVDPSRLEQSLQTRRVDSLVHGVAPMTTLPGRVIGAKPAAFCRWLFDLLGAAPGDLLDDLFPGSGAVARAWAAYTKADPAKPRAA
;
A
#
# COMPACT_ATOMS: atom_id res chain seq x y z
N MET A 1 85.07 0.43 50.43
CA MET A 1 85.44 1.85 50.61
C MET A 1 84.20 2.58 51.11
N THR A 2 84.28 3.15 52.32
CA THR A 2 83.50 4.30 52.89
C THR A 2 81.96 4.28 52.75
N ALA A 3 81.19 4.07 53.83
CA ALA A 3 80.66 5.07 54.80
C ALA A 3 79.76 6.13 54.11
N ALA A 4 78.57 6.55 54.57
CA ALA A 4 77.87 6.47 55.85
C ALA A 4 76.34 6.71 55.66
N SER A 5 75.60 6.53 56.74
CA SER A 5 74.18 6.76 57.07
C SER A 5 73.55 8.07 56.55
N ASP A 6 72.21 8.13 56.32
CA ASP A 6 71.26 8.63 57.35
C ASP A 6 69.75 8.51 56.97
N VAL A 7 68.96 8.55 58.03
CA VAL A 7 67.52 8.47 58.32
C VAL A 7 66.54 9.33 57.47
N GLY A 8 65.31 8.82 57.27
CA GLY A 8 64.12 9.56 57.71
C GLY A 8 62.97 9.90 56.74
N HIS A 9 61.79 9.40 57.12
CA HIS A 9 60.46 10.04 57.09
C HIS A 9 59.46 9.86 55.92
N ASP A 10 58.35 9.25 56.35
CA ASP A 10 56.95 9.26 55.92
C ASP A 10 56.43 10.57 55.31
N SER A 11 55.65 10.47 54.24
CA SER A 11 54.38 11.20 54.10
C SER A 11 53.60 10.77 52.85
N SER A 12 52.41 10.27 53.15
CA SER A 12 51.28 10.03 52.25
C SER A 12 50.94 11.25 51.37
N ARG A 13 50.73 11.03 50.06
CA ARG A 13 49.94 11.96 49.23
C ARG A 13 49.21 11.24 48.10
N THR A 14 47.96 10.93 48.36
CA THR A 14 46.97 10.39 47.42
C THR A 14 46.68 11.45 46.35
N THR A 15 47.07 11.19 45.10
CA THR A 15 46.66 12.00 43.94
C THR A 15 45.29 11.55 43.45
N VAL A 16 44.31 12.44 43.59
CA VAL A 16 42.96 12.28 43.05
C VAL A 16 43.02 12.36 41.53
N VAL A 17 42.63 11.28 40.85
CA VAL A 17 42.44 11.23 39.39
C VAL A 17 41.04 11.77 39.10
N GLU A 18 40.97 12.92 38.42
CA GLU A 18 39.70 13.46 37.89
C GLU A 18 39.12 12.51 36.82
N PRO A 19 37.82 12.16 36.88
CA PRO A 19 37.21 11.38 35.82
C PRO A 19 36.97 12.26 34.59
N ASN A 20 37.61 11.84 33.50
CA ASN A 20 37.47 12.34 32.14
C ASN A 20 36.00 12.57 31.76
N ALA A 21 35.71 13.76 31.22
CA ALA A 21 34.40 14.17 30.75
C ALA A 21 33.81 13.18 29.72
N SER A 22 32.58 12.75 29.98
CA SER A 22 31.77 11.92 29.08
C SER A 22 31.72 12.51 27.66
N PRO A 23 31.88 11.70 26.60
CA PRO A 23 31.68 12.17 25.24
C PRO A 23 30.22 12.58 25.08
N LEU A 24 30.02 13.86 24.76
CA LEU A 24 28.74 14.46 24.42
C LEU A 24 28.00 13.54 23.44
N GLN A 25 26.87 13.00 23.90
CA GLN A 25 25.91 12.32 23.05
C GLN A 25 25.49 13.29 21.95
N GLN A 26 25.96 13.06 20.73
CA GLN A 26 25.44 13.75 19.56
C GLN A 26 23.94 13.44 19.49
N PRO A 27 23.06 14.45 19.36
CA PRO A 27 21.63 14.21 19.30
C PRO A 27 21.33 13.32 18.09
N ILE A 28 20.63 12.21 18.32
CA ILE A 28 20.12 11.31 17.28
C ILE A 28 19.23 12.15 16.36
N GLN A 29 19.76 12.63 15.24
CA GLN A 29 18.96 13.33 14.26
C GLN A 29 17.99 12.32 13.65
N THR A 30 16.72 12.41 14.05
CA THR A 30 15.64 11.62 13.44
C THR A 30 15.64 11.89 11.94
N ARG A 31 16.05 10.90 11.16
CA ARG A 31 16.18 11.03 9.71
C ARG A 31 14.80 11.27 9.11
N ARG A 32 14.56 12.45 8.54
CA ARG A 32 13.28 12.75 7.84
C ARG A 32 13.09 11.77 6.68
N MET A 33 11.94 11.09 6.65
CA MET A 33 11.63 10.08 5.62
C MET A 33 10.64 10.63 4.58
N CYS A 34 10.84 10.25 3.32
CA CYS A 34 10.00 10.65 2.20
C CYS A 34 8.62 10.00 2.30
N ALA A 35 7.56 10.81 2.30
CA ALA A 35 6.18 10.31 2.36
C ALA A 35 5.72 9.58 1.07
N TRP A 36 6.61 9.41 0.09
CA TRP A 36 6.34 8.64 -1.13
C TRP A 36 7.19 7.38 -1.17
N CYS A 37 8.51 7.55 -1.33
CA CYS A 37 9.43 6.43 -1.55
C CYS A 37 10.01 5.83 -0.25
N GLU A 38 9.64 6.33 0.92
CA GLU A 38 10.16 5.94 2.25
C GLU A 38 11.68 6.12 2.44
N GLY A 39 12.40 6.51 1.39
CA GLY A 39 13.81 6.87 1.46
C GLY A 39 14.06 8.17 2.23
N PRO A 40 15.31 8.41 2.65
CA PRO A 40 15.67 9.59 3.41
C PRO A 40 15.52 10.88 2.61
N ILE A 41 15.01 11.93 3.24
CA ILE A 41 14.97 13.28 2.66
C ILE A 41 16.37 13.91 2.83
N PRO A 42 16.97 14.43 1.75
CA PRO A 42 18.28 15.08 1.81
C PRO A 42 18.32 16.19 2.86
N THR A 43 19.40 16.30 3.61
CA THR A 43 19.60 17.35 4.63
C THR A 43 19.47 18.75 4.04
N ARG A 44 19.97 18.94 2.81
CA ARG A 44 19.84 20.19 2.01
C ARG A 44 18.42 20.53 1.56
N ALA A 45 17.46 19.61 1.67
CA ALA A 45 16.08 19.89 1.31
C ALA A 45 15.44 20.80 2.36
N ARG A 46 14.55 21.71 1.94
CA ARG A 46 13.82 22.63 2.82
C ARG A 46 13.24 21.88 4.03
N ARG A 47 13.17 22.53 5.19
CA ARG A 47 12.76 21.90 6.46
C ARG A 47 11.36 21.26 6.39
N ASP A 48 10.46 21.88 5.63
CA ASP A 48 9.09 21.45 5.35
C ASP A 48 8.96 20.42 4.21
N SER A 49 10.07 19.96 3.63
CA SER A 49 10.03 18.99 2.53
C SER A 49 9.46 17.67 3.01
N VAL A 50 8.37 17.24 2.38
CA VAL A 50 7.69 15.96 2.65
C VAL A 50 8.17 14.84 1.71
N CYS A 51 8.86 15.18 0.62
CA CYS A 51 9.39 14.23 -0.36
C CYS A 51 10.88 14.47 -0.62
N CYS A 52 11.64 13.41 -0.89
CA CYS A 52 13.08 13.49 -1.15
C CYS A 52 13.46 14.14 -2.49
N SER A 53 12.51 14.24 -3.43
CA SER A 53 12.75 14.75 -4.79
C SER A 53 11.46 15.27 -5.44
N THR A 54 11.62 16.10 -6.49
CA THR A 54 10.52 16.52 -7.36
C THR A 54 9.79 15.34 -7.99
N ARG A 55 10.52 14.30 -8.42
CA ARG A 55 9.93 13.08 -8.99
C ARG A 55 9.03 12.37 -7.99
N CYS A 56 9.47 12.20 -6.75
CA CYS A 56 8.65 11.61 -5.69
C CYS A 56 7.43 12.47 -5.34
N ARG A 57 7.59 13.81 -5.30
CA ARG A 57 6.47 14.73 -5.10
C ARG A 57 5.41 14.60 -6.20
N GLN A 58 5.84 14.58 -7.47
CA GLN A 58 4.95 14.42 -8.62
C GLN A 58 4.26 13.05 -8.63
N ALA A 59 5.00 11.98 -8.35
CA ALA A 59 4.46 10.62 -8.25
C ALA A 59 3.39 10.52 -7.15
N ARG A 60 3.69 11.02 -5.94
CA ARG A 60 2.72 11.11 -4.84
C ARG A 60 1.48 11.90 -5.20
N HIS A 61 1.65 13.06 -5.83
CA HIS A 61 0.53 13.91 -6.23
C HIS A 61 -0.37 13.21 -7.26
N ARG A 62 0.22 12.63 -8.31
CA ARG A 62 -0.53 11.89 -9.35
C ARG A 62 -1.26 10.69 -8.76
N PHE A 63 -0.58 9.92 -7.91
CA PHE A 63 -1.17 8.77 -7.23
C PHE A 63 -2.34 9.16 -6.34
N GLY A 64 -2.16 10.17 -5.49
CA GLY A 64 -3.23 10.67 -4.62
C GLY A 64 -4.42 11.22 -5.40
N ARG A 65 -4.18 11.94 -6.51
CA ARG A 65 -5.27 12.40 -7.39
C ARG A 65 -6.05 11.25 -8.02
N ALA A 66 -5.37 10.17 -8.41
CA ALA A 66 -6.01 9.01 -9.02
C ALA A 66 -6.72 8.11 -8.01
N ALA A 67 -6.21 8.00 -6.78
CA ALA A 67 -6.94 7.35 -5.67
C ALA A 67 -8.21 8.16 -5.32
N GLY A 68 -8.13 9.48 -5.42
CA GLY A 68 -9.26 10.38 -5.23
C GLY A 68 -9.78 10.39 -3.80
N LYS A 69 -11.01 10.90 -3.63
CA LYS A 69 -11.74 10.99 -2.36
C LYS A 69 -13.07 10.21 -2.44
N PRO A 70 -13.63 9.77 -1.31
CA PRO A 70 -14.90 9.07 -1.31
C PRO A 70 -16.01 9.98 -1.82
N VAL A 71 -17.05 9.38 -2.42
CA VAL A 71 -18.16 10.13 -3.02
C VAL A 71 -19.17 10.62 -1.98
N ALA A 72 -19.25 10.00 -0.80
CA ALA A 72 -20.11 10.44 0.29
C ALA A 72 -19.58 9.96 1.65
N GLU A 73 -19.87 10.72 2.70
CA GLU A 73 -19.88 10.19 4.07
C GLU A 73 -21.13 9.30 4.23
N THR A 74 -20.97 8.14 4.83
CA THR A 74 -22.06 7.16 4.93
C THR A 74 -22.61 7.08 6.34
N ASP A 75 -23.93 7.22 6.46
CA ASP A 75 -24.70 6.76 7.62
C ASP A 75 -24.80 5.23 7.59
N GLY A 76 -24.16 4.55 8.54
CA GLY A 76 -24.27 3.11 8.67
C GLY A 76 -23.11 2.48 9.45
N ARG A 77 -23.22 1.18 9.72
CA ARG A 77 -22.11 0.44 10.36
C ARG A 77 -20.89 0.39 9.44
N PRO A 78 -19.67 0.43 10.00
CA PRO A 78 -18.45 0.05 9.30
C PRO A 78 -18.58 -1.35 8.67
N LEU A 79 -18.11 -1.48 7.42
CA LEU A 79 -17.97 -2.77 6.76
C LEU A 79 -16.54 -3.30 6.89
N ARG A 80 -16.42 -4.62 6.91
CA ARG A 80 -15.15 -5.33 6.70
C ARG A 80 -15.08 -5.76 5.25
N LEU A 81 -14.19 -5.14 4.50
CA LEU A 81 -13.95 -5.40 3.08
C LEU A 81 -12.62 -6.13 2.89
N ALA A 82 -12.50 -6.89 1.81
CA ALA A 82 -11.25 -7.55 1.44
C ALA A 82 -10.93 -7.43 -0.05
N TYR A 83 -9.63 -7.41 -0.35
CA TYR A 83 -9.11 -7.58 -1.69
C TYR A 83 -8.00 -8.62 -1.71
N ALA A 84 -7.98 -9.43 -2.78
CA ALA A 84 -6.92 -10.40 -3.03
C ALA A 84 -6.44 -10.33 -4.48
N ASP A 85 -5.11 -10.31 -4.65
CA ASP A 85 -4.41 -10.47 -5.93
C ASP A 85 -3.35 -11.57 -5.78
N PRO A 86 -3.78 -12.84 -5.59
CA PRO A 86 -2.85 -13.94 -5.39
C PRO A 86 -2.06 -14.19 -6.69
N PRO A 87 -0.94 -14.93 -6.61
CA PRO A 87 -0.48 -15.67 -7.78
C PRO A 87 -1.64 -16.51 -8.32
N TYR A 88 -2.07 -16.19 -9.54
CA TYR A 88 -3.19 -16.86 -10.19
C TYR A 88 -2.92 -18.36 -10.35
N PRO A 89 -3.96 -19.21 -10.44
CA PRO A 89 -3.79 -20.66 -10.55
C PRO A 89 -2.74 -21.05 -11.61
N GLY A 90 -1.74 -21.83 -11.20
CA GLY A 90 -0.63 -22.31 -12.03
C GLY A 90 0.49 -21.31 -12.29
N THR A 91 0.41 -20.08 -11.74
CA THR A 91 1.39 -19.01 -11.96
C THR A 91 2.31 -18.74 -10.78
N ALA A 92 2.12 -19.42 -9.64
CA ALA A 92 2.92 -19.21 -8.43
C ALA A 92 4.44 -19.31 -8.68
N ARG A 93 4.86 -20.17 -9.62
CA ARG A 93 6.26 -20.35 -10.01
C ARG A 93 6.96 -19.07 -10.48
N LEU A 94 6.21 -18.08 -10.98
CA LEU A 94 6.74 -16.77 -11.40
C LEU A 94 7.28 -15.95 -10.22
N TYR A 95 6.80 -16.24 -9.00
CA TYR A 95 7.13 -15.50 -7.79
C TYR A 95 8.16 -16.24 -6.91
N ARG A 96 8.83 -17.28 -7.42
CA ARG A 96 9.81 -18.08 -6.65
C ARG A 96 10.96 -17.28 -6.04
N GLY A 97 11.32 -16.14 -6.63
CA GLY A 97 12.34 -15.23 -6.09
C GLY A 97 11.82 -14.18 -5.10
N HIS A 98 10.51 -14.17 -4.82
CA HIS A 98 9.92 -13.24 -3.86
C HIS A 98 10.11 -13.75 -2.43
N ARG A 99 10.46 -12.87 -1.50
CA ARG A 99 10.69 -13.23 -0.09
C ARG A 99 9.49 -13.91 0.58
N ASP A 100 8.29 -13.56 0.13
CA ASP A 100 7.01 -14.04 0.66
C ASP A 100 6.43 -15.21 -0.18
N TYR A 101 7.27 -15.91 -0.96
CA TYR A 101 6.83 -17.05 -1.77
C TYR A 101 6.43 -18.24 -0.90
N ALA A 102 5.17 -18.66 -1.01
CA ALA A 102 4.60 -19.78 -0.25
C ALA A 102 4.10 -20.94 -1.13
N GLY A 103 4.47 -20.96 -2.42
CA GLY A 103 3.96 -21.96 -3.37
C GLY A 103 2.62 -21.60 -3.99
N GLU A 104 1.92 -22.62 -4.48
CA GLU A 104 0.59 -22.49 -5.09
C GLU A 104 -0.45 -22.09 -4.03
N VAL A 105 -1.32 -21.13 -4.37
CA VAL A 105 -2.38 -20.68 -3.46
C VAL A 105 -3.57 -21.63 -3.57
N ASP A 106 -4.07 -22.11 -2.42
CA ASP A 106 -5.37 -22.77 -2.34
C ASP A 106 -6.49 -21.74 -2.54
N HIS A 107 -6.97 -21.64 -3.78
CA HIS A 107 -7.99 -20.68 -4.17
C HIS A 107 -9.37 -21.02 -3.57
N ALA A 108 -9.64 -22.29 -3.28
CA ALA A 108 -10.90 -22.68 -2.65
C ALA A 108 -10.92 -22.19 -1.20
N ALA A 109 -9.84 -22.41 -0.44
CA ALA A 109 -9.69 -21.88 0.91
C ALA A 109 -9.68 -20.34 0.93
N LEU A 110 -9.03 -19.70 -0.04
CA LEU A 110 -9.02 -18.24 -0.18
C LEU A 110 -10.44 -17.69 -0.40
N ILE A 111 -11.22 -18.26 -1.32
CA ILE A 111 -12.60 -17.81 -1.59
C ILE A 111 -13.50 -18.02 -0.37
N ARG A 112 -13.36 -19.14 0.34
CA ARG A 112 -14.10 -19.36 1.61
C ARG A 112 -13.77 -18.28 2.64
N ARG A 113 -12.49 -17.91 2.76
CA ARG A 113 -12.06 -16.82 3.66
C ARG A 113 -12.62 -15.47 3.19
N LEU A 114 -12.55 -15.15 1.90
CA LEU A 114 -13.09 -13.92 1.35
C LEU A 114 -14.61 -13.81 1.59
N SER A 115 -15.33 -14.93 1.53
CA SER A 115 -16.77 -14.99 1.77
C SER A 115 -17.20 -14.68 3.21
N THR A 116 -16.26 -14.51 4.15
CA THR A 116 -16.56 -14.05 5.52
C THR A 116 -16.61 -12.53 5.67
N TYR A 117 -16.22 -11.80 4.63
CA TYR A 117 -16.23 -10.33 4.60
C TYR A 117 -17.60 -9.81 4.14
N ASP A 118 -17.95 -8.58 4.54
CA ASP A 118 -19.17 -7.90 4.09
C ASP A 118 -19.16 -7.64 2.57
N GLY A 119 -17.95 -7.50 2.01
CA GLY A 119 -17.72 -7.40 0.57
C GLY A 119 -16.28 -7.75 0.24
N TRP A 120 -16.06 -8.35 -0.92
CA TRP A 120 -14.72 -8.74 -1.33
C TRP A 120 -14.52 -8.70 -2.84
N ALA A 121 -13.27 -8.59 -3.26
CA ALA A 121 -12.88 -8.74 -4.64
C ALA A 121 -11.60 -9.59 -4.79
N LEU A 122 -11.51 -10.31 -5.90
CA LEU A 122 -10.43 -11.22 -6.24
C LEU A 122 -10.01 -10.99 -7.70
N SER A 123 -8.75 -10.60 -7.89
CA SER A 123 -8.15 -10.56 -9.22
C SER A 123 -7.73 -11.96 -9.67
N THR A 124 -7.92 -12.25 -10.96
CA THR A 124 -7.41 -13.47 -11.60
C THR A 124 -7.03 -13.18 -13.06
N SER A 125 -6.52 -14.18 -13.79
CA SER A 125 -6.29 -14.07 -15.23
C SER A 125 -7.48 -14.59 -16.03
N ALA A 126 -7.62 -14.14 -17.28
CA ALA A 126 -8.63 -14.69 -18.20
C ALA A 126 -8.48 -16.22 -18.39
N ALA A 127 -7.25 -16.73 -18.37
CA ALA A 127 -6.98 -18.17 -18.49
C ALA A 127 -7.45 -18.97 -17.26
N ALA A 128 -7.27 -18.40 -16.06
CA ALA A 128 -7.68 -19.06 -14.81
C ALA A 128 -9.15 -18.82 -14.44
N LEU A 129 -9.82 -17.86 -15.09
CA LEU A 129 -11.18 -17.44 -14.77
C LEU A 129 -12.18 -18.60 -14.69
N PRO A 130 -12.24 -19.57 -15.64
CA PRO A 130 -13.19 -20.67 -15.55
C PRO A 130 -13.01 -21.53 -14.29
N ALA A 131 -11.76 -21.84 -13.92
CA ALA A 131 -11.44 -22.62 -12.74
C ALA A 131 -11.78 -21.87 -11.45
N VAL A 132 -11.53 -20.56 -11.40
CA VAL A 132 -11.84 -19.73 -10.23
C VAL A 132 -13.36 -19.57 -10.06
N LEU A 133 -14.11 -19.37 -11.15
CA LEU A 133 -15.57 -19.26 -11.10
C LEU A 133 -16.24 -20.54 -10.58
N ALA A 134 -15.69 -21.70 -10.93
CA ALA A 134 -16.19 -22.99 -10.41
C ALA A 134 -16.07 -23.13 -8.88
N LEU A 135 -15.22 -22.33 -8.23
CA LEU A 135 -15.04 -22.31 -6.78
C LEU A 135 -15.88 -21.23 -6.08
N CYS A 136 -16.48 -20.30 -6.84
CA CYS A 136 -17.21 -19.17 -6.29
C CYS A 136 -18.60 -19.57 -5.79
N PRO A 137 -19.10 -18.94 -4.71
CA PRO A 137 -20.51 -19.06 -4.34
C PRO A 137 -21.41 -18.39 -5.40
N PRO A 138 -22.73 -18.69 -5.40
CA PRO A 138 -23.68 -17.99 -6.27
C PRO A 138 -23.74 -16.49 -5.93
N GLY A 139 -24.13 -15.67 -6.91
CA GLY A 139 -24.32 -14.23 -6.72
C GLY A 139 -23.06 -13.36 -6.85
N ILE A 140 -21.93 -13.95 -7.23
CA ILE A 140 -20.74 -13.18 -7.61
C ILE A 140 -20.99 -12.35 -8.88
N ARG A 141 -20.18 -11.32 -9.06
CA ARG A 141 -20.11 -10.49 -10.26
C ARG A 141 -18.69 -10.50 -10.81
N VAL A 142 -18.54 -10.25 -12.11
CA VAL A 142 -17.22 -10.23 -12.78
C VAL A 142 -17.06 -8.88 -13.47
N ALA A 143 -16.08 -8.12 -13.01
CA ALA A 143 -15.68 -6.85 -13.57
C ALA A 143 -14.44 -7.02 -14.47
N ALA A 144 -14.21 -6.09 -15.39
CA ALA A 144 -13.13 -6.14 -16.36
C ALA A 144 -12.18 -4.94 -16.23
N TRP A 145 -10.91 -5.21 -15.92
CA TRP A 145 -9.86 -4.19 -16.00
C TRP A 145 -9.06 -4.34 -17.29
N HIS A 146 -9.26 -3.42 -18.23
CA HIS A 146 -8.48 -3.33 -19.47
C HIS A 146 -7.14 -2.64 -19.20
N ARG A 147 -6.06 -3.42 -19.22
CA ARG A 147 -4.67 -3.03 -18.91
C ARG A 147 -3.92 -2.46 -20.11
N GLY A 148 -4.54 -2.48 -21.29
CA GLY A 148 -3.93 -2.10 -22.55
C GLY A 148 -3.22 -3.27 -23.25
N GLU A 149 -2.93 -3.04 -24.52
CA GLU A 149 -2.19 -4.00 -25.35
C GLU A 149 -0.75 -4.18 -24.84
N ARG A 150 -0.23 -5.40 -24.96
CA ARG A 150 1.20 -5.67 -24.78
C ARG A 150 1.85 -5.69 -26.17
N PRO A 151 2.99 -5.01 -26.38
CA PRO A 151 3.63 -4.89 -27.70
C PRO A 151 4.32 -6.20 -28.17
N ASN A 152 3.98 -7.34 -27.59
CA ASN A 152 4.63 -8.60 -27.88
C ASN A 152 4.04 -9.20 -29.17
N VAL A 153 4.89 -9.72 -30.05
CA VAL A 153 4.43 -10.49 -31.20
C VAL A 153 3.92 -11.85 -30.72
N SER A 154 2.75 -12.27 -31.19
CA SER A 154 2.13 -13.53 -30.81
C SER A 154 1.39 -14.14 -32.00
N ARG A 155 1.31 -15.48 -32.02
CA ARG A 155 0.49 -16.21 -33.01
C ARG A 155 -1.01 -16.04 -32.76
N TRP A 156 -1.39 -15.72 -31.52
CA TRP A 156 -2.78 -15.55 -31.07
C TRP A 156 -2.98 -14.17 -30.42
N PRO A 157 -4.22 -13.62 -30.44
CA PRO A 157 -4.51 -12.36 -29.77
C PRO A 157 -4.04 -12.35 -28.32
N LEU A 158 -3.31 -11.30 -27.93
CA LEU A 158 -2.83 -11.15 -26.58
C LEU A 158 -3.93 -10.63 -25.66
N ASN A 159 -4.02 -11.21 -24.46
CA ASN A 159 -4.94 -10.75 -23.45
C ASN A 159 -4.53 -9.35 -22.94
N ALA A 160 -5.43 -8.38 -23.15
CA ALA A 160 -5.26 -6.98 -22.75
C ALA A 160 -6.09 -6.59 -21.50
N TRP A 161 -6.70 -7.56 -20.82
CA TRP A 161 -7.64 -7.30 -19.72
C TRP A 161 -7.59 -8.37 -18.62
N GLU A 162 -7.89 -8.00 -17.38
CA GLU A 162 -7.88 -8.89 -16.22
C GLU A 162 -9.27 -8.92 -15.59
N PRO A 163 -9.86 -10.10 -15.35
CA PRO A 163 -11.08 -10.21 -14.57
C PRO A 163 -10.84 -9.86 -13.10
N VAL A 164 -11.82 -9.17 -12.52
CA VAL A 164 -11.94 -8.96 -11.07
C VAL A 164 -13.29 -9.51 -10.64
N ILE A 165 -13.28 -10.63 -9.94
CA ILE A 165 -14.49 -11.21 -9.35
C ILE A 165 -14.80 -10.43 -8.07
N TYR A 166 -16.05 -10.09 -7.83
CA TYR A 166 -16.45 -9.39 -6.61
C TYR A 166 -17.82 -9.80 -6.11
N SER A 167 -18.05 -9.66 -4.80
CA SER A 167 -19.31 -9.98 -4.14
C SER A 167 -19.54 -9.08 -2.92
N GLY A 168 -20.81 -8.94 -2.54
CA GLY A 168 -21.23 -8.12 -1.41
C GLY A 168 -20.91 -6.63 -1.58
N GLY A 169 -20.48 -6.00 -0.48
CA GLY A 169 -20.16 -4.59 -0.39
C GLY A 169 -21.38 -3.72 -0.09
N ARG A 170 -21.17 -2.40 -0.09
CA ARG A 170 -22.23 -1.44 0.19
C ARG A 170 -23.09 -1.17 -1.05
N PRO A 171 -24.42 -1.36 -0.96
CA PRO A 171 -25.33 -0.79 -1.94
C PRO A 171 -25.23 0.74 -1.88
N VAL A 172 -25.12 1.38 -3.04
CA VAL A 172 -25.06 2.84 -3.12
C VAL A 172 -26.33 3.30 -3.81
N ASP A 173 -27.11 4.12 -3.12
CA ASP A 173 -28.30 4.77 -3.67
C ASP A 173 -27.87 5.90 -4.61
N PRO A 174 -28.10 5.78 -5.94
CA PRO A 174 -27.65 6.79 -6.90
C PRO A 174 -28.33 8.15 -6.68
N SER A 175 -29.49 8.21 -6.02
CA SER A 175 -30.18 9.47 -5.71
C SER A 175 -29.50 10.31 -4.63
N ARG A 176 -28.64 9.67 -3.81
CA ARG A 176 -27.87 10.31 -2.73
C ARG A 176 -26.47 10.73 -3.15
N LEU A 177 -26.07 10.48 -4.39
CA LEU A 177 -24.79 10.93 -4.93
C LEU A 177 -24.95 12.37 -5.40
N GLU A 178 -24.07 13.27 -4.94
CA GLU A 178 -24.02 14.63 -5.49
C GLU A 178 -23.89 14.57 -7.02
N GLN A 179 -24.62 15.43 -7.71
CA GLN A 179 -24.65 15.48 -9.19
C GLN A 179 -23.26 15.66 -9.81
N SER A 180 -22.36 16.39 -9.12
CA SER A 180 -20.95 16.60 -9.50
C SER A 180 -20.06 15.37 -9.31
N LEU A 181 -20.50 14.40 -8.49
CA LEU A 181 -19.78 13.19 -8.12
C LEU A 181 -20.44 11.92 -8.66
N GLN A 182 -21.33 12.03 -9.65
CA GLN A 182 -21.92 10.93 -10.43
C GLN A 182 -20.85 10.19 -11.26
N THR A 183 -19.85 9.64 -10.58
CA THR A 183 -19.02 8.58 -11.10
C THR A 183 -19.92 7.37 -11.21
N ARG A 184 -20.41 7.10 -12.43
CA ARG A 184 -21.14 5.87 -12.71
C ARG A 184 -20.27 4.72 -12.22
N ARG A 185 -20.81 3.90 -11.32
CA ARG A 185 -20.15 2.68 -10.85
C ARG A 185 -20.23 1.66 -11.97
N VAL A 186 -19.25 1.71 -12.87
CA VAL A 186 -19.14 0.80 -14.01
C VAL A 186 -18.17 -0.33 -13.64
N ASP A 187 -18.54 -1.56 -13.96
CA ASP A 187 -17.74 -2.77 -13.77
C ASP A 187 -16.71 -3.00 -14.88
N SER A 188 -16.40 -1.96 -15.65
CA SER A 188 -15.34 -1.94 -16.66
C SER A 188 -14.45 -0.73 -16.46
N LEU A 189 -13.15 -0.99 -16.27
CA LEU A 189 -12.12 0.03 -16.15
C LEU A 189 -11.18 -0.06 -17.34
N VAL A 190 -11.07 1.02 -18.11
CA VAL A 190 -10.01 1.18 -19.11
C VAL A 190 -8.89 2.01 -18.52
N HIS A 191 -7.82 1.35 -18.08
CA HIS A 191 -6.67 2.03 -17.52
C HIS A 191 -5.40 1.21 -17.68
N GLY A 192 -4.45 1.74 -18.48
CA GLY A 192 -3.19 1.08 -18.74
C GLY A 192 -2.32 0.90 -17.49
N VAL A 193 -1.35 -0.02 -17.57
CA VAL A 193 -0.34 -0.18 -16.52
C VAL A 193 0.80 0.80 -16.77
N ALA A 194 0.92 1.85 -15.96
CA ALA A 194 2.04 2.79 -16.02
C ALA A 194 3.18 2.36 -15.07
N PRO A 195 4.47 2.47 -15.47
CA PRO A 195 5.59 2.15 -14.59
C PRO A 195 5.66 3.07 -13.36
N MET A 196 5.29 2.54 -12.18
CA MET A 196 5.42 3.23 -10.89
C MET A 196 6.85 3.12 -10.33
N THR A 197 7.81 3.70 -11.05
CA THR A 197 9.26 3.54 -10.83
C THR A 197 9.82 4.10 -9.52
N THR A 198 9.03 4.87 -8.76
CA THR A 198 9.44 5.43 -7.46
C THR A 198 8.61 4.88 -6.29
N LEU A 199 7.74 3.92 -6.56
CA LEU A 199 6.95 3.25 -5.53
C LEU A 199 7.85 2.32 -4.70
N PRO A 200 7.82 2.39 -3.36
CA PRO A 200 8.50 1.45 -2.49
C PRO A 200 8.06 0.02 -2.75
N GLY A 201 9.00 -0.93 -2.66
CA GLY A 201 8.67 -2.35 -2.83
C GLY A 201 8.04 -2.68 -4.19
N ARG A 202 8.34 -1.92 -5.24
CA ARG A 202 7.79 -2.15 -6.59
C ARG A 202 7.95 -3.62 -7.00
N VAL A 203 6.83 -4.30 -7.19
CA VAL A 203 6.74 -5.61 -7.80
C VAL A 203 6.13 -5.51 -9.20
N ILE A 204 6.43 -6.50 -10.04
CA ILE A 204 5.70 -6.68 -11.30
C ILE A 204 4.23 -6.94 -10.94
N GLY A 205 3.30 -6.28 -11.64
CA GLY A 205 1.86 -6.41 -11.39
C GLY A 205 1.27 -5.40 -10.39
N ALA A 206 2.07 -4.47 -9.85
CA ALA A 206 1.57 -3.43 -8.95
C ALA A 206 0.36 -2.68 -9.52
N LYS A 207 -0.76 -2.72 -8.80
CA LYS A 207 -2.03 -2.14 -9.25
C LYS A 207 -1.98 -0.60 -9.23
N PRO A 208 -2.36 0.08 -10.33
CA PRO A 208 -2.42 1.54 -10.36
C PRO A 208 -3.44 2.11 -9.36
N ALA A 209 -3.25 3.36 -8.92
CA ALA A 209 -4.20 4.04 -8.04
C ALA A 209 -5.63 4.11 -8.62
N ALA A 210 -5.76 4.28 -9.94
CA ALA A 210 -7.06 4.29 -10.62
C ALA A 210 -7.78 2.93 -10.52
N PHE A 211 -7.02 1.83 -10.60
CA PHE A 211 -7.57 0.49 -10.34
C PHE A 211 -8.06 0.37 -8.89
N CYS A 212 -7.26 0.84 -7.93
CA CYS A 212 -7.63 0.79 -6.51
C CYS A 212 -8.89 1.61 -6.24
N ARG A 213 -8.97 2.83 -6.79
CA ARG A 213 -10.17 3.67 -6.69
C ARG A 213 -11.40 2.96 -7.28
N TRP A 214 -11.27 2.45 -8.49
CA TRP A 214 -12.35 1.70 -9.13
C TRP A 214 -12.79 0.49 -8.30
N LEU A 215 -11.84 -0.26 -7.73
CA LEU A 215 -12.13 -1.36 -6.80
C LEU A 215 -12.91 -0.89 -5.56
N PHE A 216 -12.54 0.24 -4.96
CA PHE A 216 -13.26 0.81 -3.82
C PHE A 216 -14.68 1.20 -4.24
N ASP A 217 -14.84 1.79 -5.42
CA ASP A 217 -16.14 2.10 -6.00
C ASP A 217 -16.95 0.82 -6.26
N LEU A 218 -16.36 -0.29 -6.73
CA LEU A 218 -17.07 -1.58 -6.90
C LEU A 218 -17.63 -2.12 -5.59
N LEU A 219 -16.87 -1.99 -4.50
CA LEU A 219 -17.29 -2.46 -3.17
C LEU A 219 -18.16 -1.46 -2.42
N GLY A 220 -18.32 -0.23 -2.94
CA GLY A 220 -19.05 0.84 -2.26
C GLY A 220 -18.36 1.25 -0.96
N ALA A 221 -17.04 1.16 -0.94
CA ALA A 221 -16.24 1.43 0.24
C ALA A 221 -16.33 2.91 0.63
N ALA A 222 -16.32 3.19 1.93
CA ALA A 222 -16.42 4.52 2.49
C ALA A 222 -15.39 4.73 3.62
N PRO A 223 -15.11 5.99 4.02
CA PRO A 223 -14.36 6.25 5.24
C PRO A 223 -15.03 5.59 6.45
N GLY A 224 -14.23 5.01 7.32
CA GLY A 224 -14.73 4.24 8.47
C GLY A 224 -14.84 2.74 8.21
N ASP A 225 -14.88 2.30 6.94
CA ASP A 225 -14.75 0.88 6.62
C ASP A 225 -13.32 0.37 6.88
N LEU A 226 -13.18 -0.96 6.98
CA LEU A 226 -11.88 -1.65 7.01
C LEU A 226 -11.66 -2.34 5.67
N LEU A 227 -10.43 -2.26 5.15
CA LEU A 227 -10.03 -2.97 3.93
C LEU A 227 -8.80 -3.85 4.21
N ASP A 228 -8.98 -5.16 4.15
CA ASP A 228 -7.90 -6.14 4.27
C ASP A 228 -7.34 -6.47 2.88
N ASP A 229 -6.11 -6.05 2.60
CA ASP A 229 -5.34 -6.46 1.43
C ASP A 229 -4.57 -7.76 1.75
N LEU A 230 -5.09 -8.88 1.25
CA LEU A 230 -4.57 -10.21 1.59
C LEU A 230 -3.26 -10.56 0.86
N PHE A 231 -2.90 -9.81 -0.18
CA PHE A 231 -1.70 -10.01 -0.99
C PHE A 231 -1.02 -8.67 -1.28
N PRO A 232 -0.42 -8.03 -0.25
CA PRO A 232 -0.07 -6.61 -0.31
C PRO A 232 0.98 -6.24 -1.36
N GLY A 233 1.85 -7.17 -1.77
CA GLY A 233 2.85 -6.93 -2.82
C GLY A 233 3.63 -5.62 -2.61
N SER A 234 3.43 -4.65 -3.51
CA SER A 234 4.06 -3.31 -3.42
C SER A 234 3.42 -2.34 -2.41
N GLY A 235 2.37 -2.75 -1.69
CA GLY A 235 1.57 -1.91 -0.79
C GLY A 235 0.76 -0.82 -1.52
N ALA A 236 0.52 -0.97 -2.82
CA ALA A 236 -0.17 0.06 -3.60
C ALA A 236 -1.64 0.23 -3.18
N VAL A 237 -2.35 -0.87 -2.93
CA VAL A 237 -3.75 -0.84 -2.48
C VAL A 237 -3.86 -0.19 -1.10
N ALA A 238 -3.02 -0.59 -0.14
CA ALA A 238 -2.97 0.05 1.18
C ALA A 238 -2.69 1.56 1.11
N ARG A 239 -1.76 2.00 0.24
CA ARG A 239 -1.49 3.43 0.02
C ARG A 239 -2.68 4.16 -0.61
N ALA A 240 -3.35 3.52 -1.57
CA ALA A 240 -4.54 4.09 -2.20
C ALA A 240 -5.68 4.19 -1.19
N TRP A 241 -5.87 3.18 -0.34
CA TRP A 241 -6.85 3.18 0.74
C TRP A 241 -6.60 4.31 1.73
N ALA A 242 -5.36 4.47 2.20
CA ALA A 242 -4.99 5.56 3.10
C ALA A 242 -5.16 6.95 2.47
N ALA A 243 -4.98 7.08 1.15
CA ALA A 243 -5.26 8.33 0.44
C ALA A 243 -6.77 8.58 0.29
N TYR A 244 -7.53 7.53 0.01
CA TYR A 244 -8.97 7.55 -0.20
C TYR A 244 -9.74 7.88 1.09
N THR A 245 -9.35 7.31 2.23
CA THR A 245 -10.05 7.50 3.51
C THR A 245 -9.54 8.69 4.32
N LYS A 246 -8.54 9.42 3.83
CA LYS A 246 -8.00 10.57 4.54
C LYS A 246 -9.06 11.67 4.63
N ALA A 247 -9.53 11.94 5.84
CA ALA A 247 -10.40 13.08 6.10
C ALA A 247 -9.70 14.39 5.67
N ASP A 248 -10.42 15.28 5.00
CA ASP A 248 -10.01 16.68 4.98
C ASP A 248 -10.06 17.19 6.43
N PRO A 249 -9.12 18.04 6.89
CA PRO A 249 -9.33 18.78 8.12
C PRO A 249 -10.65 19.53 7.95
N ALA A 250 -11.64 19.16 8.77
CA ALA A 250 -13.00 19.66 8.67
C ALA A 250 -12.98 21.18 8.48
N LYS A 251 -13.64 21.69 7.43
CA LYS A 251 -14.06 23.09 7.45
C LYS A 251 -14.95 23.23 8.69
N PRO A 252 -14.67 24.17 9.61
CA PRO A 252 -15.55 24.38 10.75
C PRO A 252 -16.97 24.61 10.21
N ARG A 253 -17.93 23.82 10.70
CA ARG A 253 -19.36 24.03 10.46
C ARG A 253 -19.66 25.47 10.87
N ALA A 254 -20.16 26.27 9.93
CA ALA A 254 -20.75 27.55 10.28
C ALA A 254 -21.90 27.27 11.25
N ALA A 255 -21.85 27.94 12.41
CA ALA A 255 -22.88 27.91 13.44
C ALA A 255 -24.16 28.58 12.94
#